data_AF-A0A817FGX0-F1
#
_entry.id   AF-A0A817FGX0-F1
#
_cell.length_a   1.000
_cell.length_b   1.000
_cell.length_c   1.000
_cell.angle_alpha   90.00
_cell.angle_beta   90.00
_cell.angle_gamma   90.00
#
_symmetry.space_group_name_H-M   'P 1'
#
loop_
_entity.id
_entity.type
_entity.pdbx_description
1 polymer ?
#
loop_
_entity_poly.entity_id
_entity_poly.type
_entity_poly.pdbx_seq_one_letter_code
_entity_poly.pdbx_strand_id
1 'polypeptide(L)'
;MASVFETIHSNKEPTYRFRFDNSDKHVHLTQQQLDRIPYLSALVTNKNDFLLIQNHNNEYILKPPINYTSFMIILHSVTFEQPYILFNELPEDENILETFQLLHYLDMNSFPTPRLRDKYSFLSSHFASYFEPSHVKYHQVKNISEARDTAAEFIIALNDKKYDLHDFNKVERVFSLLMIIFSNANIFSSRFRHHTLTVVNECCLSSLF
;
A
#
# COMPACT_ATOMS: atom_id res chain seq x y z
N MET A 1 -5.24 4.13 61.25
CA MET A 1 -6.19 4.05 60.11
C MET A 1 -5.42 4.42 58.87
N ALA A 2 -5.10 3.44 58.03
CA ALA A 2 -4.30 3.62 56.83
C ALA A 2 -5.16 4.25 55.71
N SER A 3 -4.72 5.40 55.18
CA SER A 3 -5.27 5.94 53.95
C SER A 3 -4.69 5.16 52.78
N VAL A 4 -5.52 4.34 52.15
CA VAL A 4 -5.20 3.67 50.89
C VAL A 4 -5.17 4.76 49.82
N PHE A 5 -3.97 5.14 49.39
CA PHE A 5 -3.78 5.92 48.17
C PHE A 5 -4.11 5.01 46.99
N GLU A 6 -5.26 5.23 46.38
CA GLU A 6 -5.56 4.73 45.04
C GLU A 6 -4.52 5.30 44.07
N THR A 7 -3.55 4.45 43.70
CA THR A 7 -2.69 4.74 42.56
C THR A 7 -3.46 4.34 41.31
N ILE A 8 -4.22 5.28 40.76
CA ILE A 8 -4.76 5.14 39.41
C ILE A 8 -3.56 5.25 38.45
N HIS A 9 -2.91 4.11 38.18
CA HIS A 9 -2.04 3.98 37.02
C HIS A 9 -2.92 4.07 35.79
N SER A 10 -3.08 5.29 35.27
CA SER A 10 -3.48 5.50 33.89
C SER A 10 -2.38 4.90 33.01
N ASN A 11 -2.51 3.61 32.68
CA ASN A 11 -1.74 2.93 31.64
C ASN A 11 -2.11 3.57 30.30
N LYS A 12 -1.63 4.79 30.04
CA LYS A 12 -1.63 5.35 28.69
C LYS A 12 -0.57 4.59 27.92
N GLU A 13 -0.98 3.95 26.84
CA GLU A 13 -0.03 3.35 25.91
C GLU A 13 1.00 4.41 25.48
N PRO A 14 2.29 4.05 25.45
CA PRO A 14 3.32 4.97 25.02
C PRO A 14 3.00 5.44 23.60
N THR A 15 3.03 6.77 23.42
CA THR A 15 2.79 7.43 22.14
C THR A 15 4.07 8.12 21.69
N TYR A 16 4.46 7.88 20.44
CA TYR A 16 5.67 8.39 19.84
C TYR A 16 5.34 9.49 18.84
N ARG A 17 6.02 10.64 18.95
CA ARG A 17 5.82 11.79 18.08
C ARG A 17 6.89 11.85 17.03
N PHE A 18 6.49 11.81 15.77
CA PHE A 18 7.37 11.92 14.62
C PHE A 18 7.07 13.20 13.86
N ARG A 19 8.12 13.92 13.47
CA ARG A 19 8.04 15.13 12.65
C ARG A 19 8.72 14.89 11.31
N PHE A 20 8.11 15.34 10.23
CA PHE A 20 8.67 15.22 8.89
C PHE A 20 9.63 16.38 8.64
N ASP A 21 10.88 16.12 8.31
CA ASP A 21 11.95 17.13 8.23
C ASP A 21 11.65 18.21 7.17
N ASN A 22 10.96 17.82 6.09
CA ASN A 22 10.58 18.70 4.99
C ASN A 22 9.27 19.48 5.22
N SER A 23 8.65 19.39 6.41
CA SER A 23 7.41 20.13 6.70
C SER A 23 7.18 20.38 8.21
N ASP A 24 6.13 21.11 8.56
CA ASP A 24 5.67 21.22 9.95
C ASP A 24 4.66 20.13 10.33
N LYS A 25 4.45 19.15 9.45
CA LYS A 25 3.52 18.05 9.70
C LYS A 25 4.16 17.04 10.66
N HIS A 26 3.29 16.38 11.42
CA HIS A 26 3.68 15.40 12.41
C HIS A 26 2.67 14.25 12.45
N VAL A 27 3.12 13.10 12.96
CA VAL A 27 2.28 11.94 13.21
C VAL A 27 2.55 11.43 14.62
N HIS A 28 1.49 11.00 15.29
CA HIS A 28 1.55 10.35 16.59
C HIS A 28 1.20 8.88 16.40
N LEU A 29 2.10 7.99 16.84
CA LEU A 29 1.90 6.55 16.72
C LEU A 29 1.86 5.94 18.12
N THR A 30 0.88 5.09 18.38
CA THR A 30 0.91 4.18 19.53
C THR A 30 1.99 3.12 19.32
N GLN A 31 2.40 2.41 20.39
CA GLN A 31 3.30 1.27 20.25
C GLN A 31 2.78 0.25 19.22
N GLN A 32 1.49 -0.08 19.28
CA GLN A 32 0.87 -1.03 18.35
C GLN A 32 0.98 -0.61 16.88
N GLN A 33 0.86 0.70 16.59
CA GLN A 33 1.03 1.22 15.24
C GLN A 33 2.51 1.25 14.84
N LEU A 34 3.39 1.61 15.77
CA LEU A 34 4.83 1.65 15.56
C LEU A 34 5.39 0.27 15.20
N ASP A 35 4.95 -0.78 15.90
CA ASP A 35 5.37 -2.18 15.69
C ASP A 35 5.06 -2.69 14.28
N ARG A 36 4.09 -2.06 13.57
CA ARG A 36 3.76 -2.36 12.17
C ARG A 36 4.67 -1.67 11.17
N ILE A 37 5.60 -0.84 11.63
CA ILE A 37 6.53 -0.06 10.79
C ILE A 37 7.96 -0.38 11.27
N PRO A 38 8.57 -1.47 10.77
CA PRO A 38 9.84 -1.98 11.30
C PRO A 38 10.95 -0.94 11.32
N TYR A 39 11.04 -0.12 10.27
CA TYR A 39 12.01 0.97 10.21
C TYR A 39 11.85 1.98 11.37
N LEU A 40 10.63 2.44 11.64
CA LEU A 40 10.38 3.39 12.74
C LEU A 40 10.54 2.74 14.12
N SER A 41 10.14 1.47 14.26
CA SER A 41 10.39 0.69 15.47
C SER A 41 11.88 0.63 15.79
N ALA A 42 12.71 0.33 14.80
CA ALA A 42 14.16 0.27 14.96
C ALA A 42 14.77 1.63 15.35
N LEU A 43 14.27 2.74 14.79
CA LEU A 43 14.71 4.09 15.16
C LEU A 43 14.42 4.40 16.63
N VAL A 44 13.24 4.01 17.13
CA VAL A 44 12.84 4.24 18.52
C VAL A 44 13.65 3.36 19.47
N THR A 45 13.82 2.08 19.16
CA THR A 45 14.52 1.11 20.01
C THR A 45 16.01 1.44 20.12
N ASN A 46 16.65 1.84 19.02
CA ASN A 46 18.09 2.12 18.98
C ASN A 46 18.41 3.62 19.12
N LYS A 47 17.54 4.41 19.76
CA LYS A 47 17.69 5.88 19.88
C LYS A 47 19.06 6.34 20.39
N ASN A 48 19.73 5.52 21.22
CA ASN A 48 21.05 5.83 21.78
C ASN A 48 22.17 5.70 20.74
N ASP A 49 22.00 4.84 19.74
CA ASP A 49 22.95 4.65 18.64
C ASP A 49 22.80 5.74 17.57
N PHE A 50 21.68 6.45 17.63
CA PHE A 50 21.33 7.50 16.69
C PHE A 50 21.01 8.81 17.42
N LEU A 51 22.01 9.33 18.13
CA LEU A 51 21.95 10.53 18.98
C LEU A 51 21.34 11.80 18.34
N LEU A 52 21.13 11.82 17.02
CA LEU A 52 20.62 12.95 16.25
C LEU A 52 19.17 12.80 15.76
N ILE A 53 18.45 11.72 16.09
CA ILE A 53 17.07 11.54 15.57
C ILE A 53 16.06 12.40 16.34
N GLN A 54 16.25 12.61 17.65
CA GLN A 54 15.31 13.39 18.44
C GLN A 54 15.71 14.86 18.52
N ASN A 55 14.74 15.75 18.30
CA ASN A 55 14.94 17.18 18.53
C ASN A 55 14.73 17.54 20.01
N HIS A 56 14.90 18.83 20.34
CA HIS A 56 14.70 19.38 21.69
C HIS A 56 13.27 19.20 22.24
N ASN A 57 12.29 18.90 21.39
CA ASN A 57 10.90 18.62 21.76
C ASN A 57 10.61 17.10 21.92
N ASN A 58 11.65 16.26 21.94
CA ASN A 58 11.55 14.79 21.94
C ASN A 58 10.83 14.20 20.71
N GLU A 59 10.74 14.95 19.61
CA GLU A 59 10.17 14.47 18.35
C GLU A 59 11.24 13.74 17.54
N TYR A 60 10.91 12.56 17.03
CA TYR A 60 11.77 11.83 16.09
C TYR A 60 11.66 12.48 14.70
N ILE A 61 12.78 12.91 14.14
CA ILE A 61 12.83 13.57 12.84
C ILE A 61 12.89 12.51 11.72
N LEU A 62 11.85 12.51 10.87
CA LEU A 62 11.76 11.70 9.67
C LEU A 62 12.37 12.47 8.50
N LYS A 63 13.58 12.07 8.11
CA LYS A 63 14.30 12.67 6.99
C LYS A 63 13.76 12.17 5.63
N PRO A 64 13.97 12.92 4.54
CA PRO A 64 13.73 12.40 3.19
C PRO A 64 14.38 11.02 2.99
N PRO A 65 13.74 10.10 2.25
CA PRO A 65 12.61 10.33 1.34
C PRO A 65 11.20 10.26 1.97
N ILE A 66 11.08 10.13 3.30
CA ILE A 66 9.77 9.97 3.95
C ILE A 66 8.98 11.29 3.88
N ASN A 67 8.05 11.40 2.93
CA ASN A 67 7.13 12.52 2.84
C ASN A 67 5.80 12.21 3.55
N TYR A 68 5.13 13.23 4.06
CA TYR A 68 3.91 13.07 4.86
C TYR A 68 2.76 12.40 4.09
N THR A 69 2.50 12.84 2.85
CA THR A 69 1.33 12.39 2.09
C THR A 69 1.42 10.89 1.81
N SER A 70 2.53 10.45 1.21
CA SER A 70 2.76 9.03 0.93
C SER A 70 2.81 8.21 2.21
N PHE A 71 3.48 8.71 3.27
CA PHE A 71 3.55 8.01 4.55
C PHE A 71 2.16 7.75 5.15
N MET A 72 1.29 8.77 5.19
CA MET A 72 -0.05 8.63 5.77
C MET A 72 -0.92 7.66 4.96
N ILE A 73 -0.82 7.68 3.64
CA ILE A 73 -1.57 6.77 2.75
C ILE A 73 -1.06 5.33 2.90
N ILE A 74 0.26 5.13 2.97
CA ILE A 74 0.87 3.83 3.25
C ILE A 74 0.37 3.30 4.60
N LEU A 75 0.48 4.13 5.65
CA LEU A 75 0.03 3.77 6.98
C LEU A 75 -1.46 3.39 6.98
N HIS A 76 -2.29 4.16 6.27
CA HIS A 76 -3.72 3.90 6.13
C HIS A 76 -3.97 2.54 5.46
N SER A 77 -3.35 2.31 4.30
CA SER A 77 -3.48 1.09 3.52
C SER A 77 -3.04 -0.16 4.29
N VAL A 78 -1.89 -0.11 4.97
CA VAL A 78 -1.37 -1.24 5.74
C VAL A 78 -2.19 -1.47 7.01
N THR A 79 -2.66 -0.41 7.66
CA THR A 79 -3.45 -0.54 8.89
C THR A 79 -4.76 -1.29 8.67
N PHE A 80 -5.42 -1.03 7.53
CA PHE A 80 -6.68 -1.66 7.15
C PHE A 80 -6.54 -2.86 6.21
N GLU A 81 -5.31 -3.25 5.86
CA GLU A 81 -5.03 -4.34 4.91
C GLU A 81 -5.73 -4.12 3.55
N GLN A 82 -5.81 -2.86 3.10
CA GLN A 82 -6.54 -2.44 1.89
C GLN A 82 -5.56 -1.80 0.90
N PRO A 83 -4.92 -2.57 0.01
CA PRO A 83 -3.96 -2.05 -0.97
C PRO A 83 -4.59 -1.05 -1.94
N TYR A 84 -5.90 -1.13 -2.18
CA TYR A 84 -6.59 -0.17 -3.06
C TYR A 84 -6.48 1.28 -2.55
N ILE A 85 -6.32 1.49 -1.25
CA ILE A 85 -6.12 2.81 -0.64
C ILE A 85 -4.90 3.52 -1.22
N LEU A 86 -3.79 2.80 -1.45
CA LEU A 86 -2.55 3.37 -2.01
C LEU A 86 -2.78 4.12 -3.32
N PHE A 87 -3.66 3.57 -4.16
CA PHE A 87 -3.96 4.10 -5.48
C PHE A 87 -5.12 5.09 -5.47
N ASN A 88 -6.10 4.90 -4.59
CA ASN A 88 -7.32 5.69 -4.62
C ASN A 88 -7.19 7.02 -3.87
N GLU A 89 -6.38 7.05 -2.80
CA GLU A 89 -6.19 8.24 -1.98
C GLU A 89 -4.99 9.07 -2.41
N LEU A 90 -4.00 8.47 -3.08
CA LEU A 90 -2.86 9.21 -3.63
C LEU A 90 -3.32 10.20 -4.71
N PRO A 91 -3.02 11.50 -4.57
CA PRO A 91 -3.28 12.49 -5.61
C PRO A 91 -2.72 12.06 -6.97
N GLU A 92 -3.36 12.47 -8.08
CA GLU A 92 -2.93 12.05 -9.42
C GLU A 92 -1.58 12.66 -9.82
N ASP A 93 -1.21 13.79 -9.25
CA ASP A 93 0.07 14.47 -9.47
C ASP A 93 1.24 13.89 -8.64
N GLU A 94 0.94 13.05 -7.66
CA GLU A 94 1.94 12.37 -6.84
C GLU A 94 2.43 11.07 -7.50
N ASN A 95 3.71 10.75 -7.31
CA ASN A 95 4.32 9.59 -7.96
C ASN A 95 4.05 8.30 -7.17
N ILE A 96 3.20 7.41 -7.70
CA ILE A 96 2.91 6.10 -7.10
C ILE A 96 4.16 5.22 -6.97
N LEU A 97 5.13 5.35 -7.88
CA LEU A 97 6.37 4.56 -7.83
C LEU A 97 7.24 4.97 -6.65
N GLU A 98 7.36 6.27 -6.37
CA GLU A 98 8.04 6.78 -5.17
C GLU A 98 7.32 6.34 -3.89
N THR A 99 5.99 6.26 -3.94
CA THR A 99 5.19 5.72 -2.82
C THR A 99 5.49 4.23 -2.59
N PHE A 100 5.66 3.41 -3.63
CA PHE A 100 6.12 2.03 -3.46
C PHE A 100 7.55 1.93 -2.95
N GLN A 101 8.45 2.79 -3.42
CA GLN A 101 9.82 2.83 -2.89
C GLN A 101 9.82 3.18 -1.40
N LEU A 102 8.96 4.11 -0.98
CA LEU A 102 8.80 4.45 0.44
C LEU A 102 8.22 3.27 1.24
N LEU A 103 7.22 2.55 0.69
CA LEU A 103 6.67 1.34 1.32
C LEU A 103 7.76 0.30 1.59
N HIS A 104 8.62 0.04 0.59
CA HIS A 104 9.78 -0.85 0.71
C HIS A 104 10.82 -0.33 1.70
N TYR A 105 11.12 0.98 1.67
CA TYR A 105 12.06 1.64 2.58
C TYR A 105 11.63 1.52 4.04
N LEU A 106 10.32 1.62 4.31
CA LEU A 106 9.75 1.46 5.65
C LEU A 106 9.67 0.00 6.11
N ASP A 107 10.05 -0.94 5.23
CA ASP A 107 9.93 -2.39 5.40
C ASP A 107 8.49 -2.82 5.74
N MET A 108 7.52 -2.17 5.11
CA MET A 108 6.09 -2.47 5.28
C MET A 108 5.63 -3.43 4.17
N ASN A 109 6.32 -4.56 4.04
CA ASN A 109 6.06 -5.62 3.06
C ASN A 109 4.73 -6.34 3.33
N SER A 110 3.60 -5.69 3.03
CA SER A 110 2.31 -6.11 3.58
C SER A 110 1.38 -6.83 2.62
N PHE A 111 1.58 -6.73 1.31
CA PHE A 111 0.57 -7.23 0.36
C PHE A 111 0.97 -8.56 -0.25
N PRO A 112 0.15 -9.61 -0.09
CA PRO A 112 0.42 -10.89 -0.73
C PRO A 112 0.47 -10.69 -2.24
N THR A 113 1.34 -11.45 -2.91
CA THR A 113 1.23 -11.56 -4.36
C THR A 113 -0.12 -12.21 -4.64
N PRO A 114 -1.01 -11.57 -5.40
CA PRO A 114 -2.31 -12.16 -5.64
C PRO A 114 -2.04 -13.48 -6.35
N ARG A 115 -2.60 -14.56 -5.80
CA ARG A 115 -2.49 -15.87 -6.43
C ARG A 115 -3.25 -15.79 -7.74
N LEU A 116 -2.56 -15.53 -8.84
CA LEU A 116 -3.03 -15.79 -10.21
C LEU A 116 -3.13 -17.31 -10.40
N ARG A 117 -4.01 -17.95 -9.61
CA ARG A 117 -4.08 -19.40 -9.41
C ARG A 117 -4.81 -20.02 -10.59
N ASP A 118 -4.10 -20.26 -11.70
CA ASP A 118 -4.51 -21.05 -12.88
C ASP A 118 -5.87 -20.70 -13.55
N LYS A 119 -6.62 -19.74 -13.01
CA LYS A 119 -7.92 -19.30 -13.46
C LYS A 119 -8.05 -17.82 -13.18
N TYR A 120 -8.43 -17.15 -14.24
CA TYR A 120 -8.79 -15.77 -14.40
C TYR A 120 -9.50 -15.14 -13.18
N SER A 121 -9.39 -13.80 -13.13
CA SER A 121 -10.43 -12.81 -12.82
C SER A 121 -10.65 -12.27 -11.41
N PHE A 122 -10.86 -10.95 -11.44
CA PHE A 122 -11.46 -10.11 -10.40
C PHE A 122 -12.87 -9.63 -10.78
N LEU A 123 -13.57 -10.32 -11.67
CA LEU A 123 -14.89 -9.88 -12.11
C LEU A 123 -15.95 -10.33 -11.10
N SER A 124 -16.63 -9.35 -10.49
CA SER A 124 -17.88 -9.54 -9.76
C SER A 124 -18.91 -10.22 -10.68
N SER A 125 -19.79 -11.04 -10.10
CA SER A 125 -20.86 -11.78 -10.79
C SER A 125 -21.78 -10.91 -11.67
N HIS A 126 -21.75 -9.58 -11.51
CA HIS A 126 -22.47 -8.62 -12.35
C HIS A 126 -21.89 -8.45 -13.77
N PHE A 127 -20.65 -8.87 -14.01
CA PHE A 127 -19.92 -8.59 -15.26
C PHE A 127 -19.68 -9.82 -16.14
N ALA A 128 -20.03 -11.02 -15.65
CA ALA A 128 -19.91 -12.26 -16.41
C ALA A 128 -20.87 -12.34 -17.62
N SER A 129 -21.81 -11.40 -17.75
CA SER A 129 -22.79 -11.35 -18.85
C SER A 129 -22.29 -10.63 -20.12
N TYR A 130 -21.17 -9.88 -20.05
CA TYR A 130 -20.63 -9.13 -21.20
C TYR A 130 -19.48 -9.84 -21.92
N PHE A 131 -18.92 -10.90 -21.32
CA PHE A 131 -17.88 -11.72 -21.93
C PHE A 131 -18.50 -13.07 -22.31
N GLU A 132 -18.34 -13.49 -23.57
CA GLU A 132 -18.86 -14.77 -24.07
C GLU A 132 -18.51 -15.92 -23.10
N PRO A 133 -19.50 -16.74 -22.70
CA PRO A 133 -19.34 -17.72 -21.61
C PRO A 133 -18.53 -18.96 -21.99
N SER A 134 -17.93 -19.05 -23.17
CA SER A 134 -17.42 -20.31 -23.71
C SER A 134 -15.99 -20.68 -23.33
N HIS A 135 -15.11 -19.75 -22.94
CA HIS A 135 -13.67 -20.10 -22.81
C HIS A 135 -12.93 -19.69 -21.54
N VAL A 136 -13.58 -18.99 -20.60
CA VAL A 136 -12.84 -18.43 -19.46
C VAL A 136 -13.61 -18.70 -18.16
N LYS A 137 -13.17 -19.69 -17.38
CA LYS A 137 -13.72 -19.95 -16.03
C LYS A 137 -13.27 -18.83 -15.10
N TYR A 138 -14.13 -17.83 -14.93
CA TYR A 138 -13.88 -16.68 -14.05
C TYR A 138 -14.05 -17.05 -12.57
N HIS A 139 -13.09 -16.71 -11.70
CA HIS A 139 -13.29 -16.56 -10.27
C HIS A 139 -14.22 -15.37 -10.01
N GLN A 140 -15.42 -15.66 -9.50
CA GLN A 140 -16.35 -14.61 -9.07
C GLN A 140 -15.86 -14.04 -7.75
N VAL A 141 -15.46 -12.77 -7.77
CA VAL A 141 -15.14 -12.04 -6.55
C VAL A 141 -16.45 -11.80 -5.78
N LYS A 142 -16.45 -12.01 -4.47
CA LYS A 142 -17.69 -12.00 -3.68
C LYS A 142 -18.28 -10.61 -3.56
N ASN A 143 -17.46 -9.56 -3.66
CA ASN A 143 -17.90 -8.16 -3.64
C ASN A 143 -16.90 -7.20 -4.34
N ILE A 144 -17.31 -5.94 -4.50
CA ILE A 144 -16.53 -4.89 -5.19
C ILE A 144 -15.23 -4.55 -4.45
N SER A 145 -15.20 -4.61 -3.11
CA SER A 145 -14.01 -4.28 -2.32
C SER A 145 -12.90 -5.28 -2.60
N GLU A 146 -13.21 -6.57 -2.53
CA GLU A 146 -12.25 -7.64 -2.83
C GLU A 146 -11.73 -7.52 -4.27
N ALA A 147 -12.56 -7.12 -5.23
CA ALA A 147 -12.11 -6.92 -6.63
C ALA A 147 -11.12 -5.75 -6.75
N ARG A 148 -11.36 -4.67 -6.00
CA ARG A 148 -10.48 -3.50 -5.94
C ARG A 148 -9.15 -3.81 -5.30
N ASP A 149 -9.17 -4.48 -4.15
CA ASP A 149 -7.96 -4.84 -3.42
C ASP A 149 -7.13 -5.83 -4.23
N THR A 150 -7.75 -6.85 -4.84
CA THR A 150 -6.98 -7.81 -5.63
C THR A 150 -6.42 -7.21 -6.91
N ALA A 151 -7.10 -6.23 -7.52
CA ALA A 151 -6.52 -5.45 -8.61
C ALA A 151 -5.33 -4.62 -8.15
N ALA A 152 -5.41 -3.99 -6.97
CA ALA A 152 -4.30 -3.24 -6.38
C ALA A 152 -3.09 -4.14 -6.10
N GLU A 153 -3.30 -5.31 -5.50
CA GLU A 153 -2.28 -6.34 -5.29
C GLU A 153 -1.62 -6.75 -6.61
N PHE A 154 -2.41 -6.88 -7.68
CA PHE A 154 -1.91 -7.23 -9.01
C PHE A 154 -0.98 -6.15 -9.56
N ILE A 155 -1.36 -4.87 -9.43
CA ILE A 155 -0.52 -3.76 -9.89
C ILE A 155 0.75 -3.62 -9.06
N ILE A 156 0.69 -3.82 -7.74
CA ILE A 156 1.87 -3.86 -6.87
C ILE A 156 2.79 -5.01 -7.29
N ALA A 157 2.25 -6.20 -7.52
CA ALA A 157 3.03 -7.35 -7.96
C ALA A 157 3.65 -7.16 -9.35
N LEU A 158 2.97 -6.45 -10.25
CA LEU A 158 3.49 -6.05 -11.54
C LEU A 158 4.69 -5.10 -11.39
N ASN A 159 4.57 -4.09 -10.52
CA ASN A 159 5.67 -3.19 -10.17
C ASN A 159 6.89 -3.93 -9.62
N ASP A 160 6.66 -4.88 -8.73
CA ASP A 160 7.70 -5.70 -8.12
C ASP A 160 8.31 -6.74 -9.08
N LYS A 161 7.94 -6.73 -10.37
CA LYS A 161 8.40 -7.66 -11.41
C LYS A 161 8.18 -9.14 -11.03
N LYS A 162 7.09 -9.41 -10.30
CA LYS A 162 6.73 -10.78 -9.86
C LYS A 162 6.10 -11.61 -10.98
N TYR A 163 5.84 -11.02 -12.14
CA TYR A 163 5.37 -11.70 -13.34
C TYR A 163 6.48 -11.80 -14.38
N ASP A 164 6.66 -13.01 -14.90
CA ASP A 164 7.56 -13.30 -16.00
C ASP A 164 6.88 -12.94 -17.33
N LEU A 165 7.28 -11.79 -17.88
CA LEU A 165 6.74 -11.25 -19.13
C LEU A 165 7.41 -11.83 -20.39
N HIS A 166 8.26 -12.85 -20.26
CA HIS A 166 8.79 -13.60 -21.41
C HIS A 166 7.90 -14.80 -21.79
N ASP A 167 6.99 -15.23 -20.90
CA ASP A 167 5.98 -16.24 -21.19
C ASP A 167 4.75 -15.58 -21.84
N PHE A 168 4.52 -15.90 -23.11
CA PHE A 168 3.39 -15.35 -23.89
C PHE A 168 2.04 -15.52 -23.20
N ASN A 169 1.79 -16.67 -22.55
CA ASN A 169 0.53 -16.91 -21.85
C ASN A 169 0.39 -16.00 -20.63
N LYS A 170 1.49 -15.67 -19.95
CA LYS A 170 1.47 -14.73 -18.82
C LYS A 170 1.27 -13.30 -19.30
N VAL A 171 1.89 -12.92 -20.42
CA VAL A 171 1.71 -11.59 -21.04
C VAL A 171 0.25 -11.36 -21.44
N GLU A 172 -0.37 -12.30 -22.14
CA GLU A 172 -1.79 -12.20 -22.53
C GLU A 172 -2.71 -12.05 -21.30
N ARG A 173 -2.39 -12.75 -20.21
CA ARG A 173 -3.13 -12.65 -18.95
C ARG A 173 -2.95 -11.29 -18.28
N VAL A 174 -1.73 -10.79 -18.19
CA VAL A 174 -1.43 -9.44 -17.66
C VAL A 174 -2.20 -8.39 -18.46
N PHE A 175 -2.14 -8.47 -19.80
CA PHE A 175 -2.86 -7.56 -20.69
C PHE A 175 -4.38 -7.61 -20.46
N SER A 176 -4.95 -8.80 -20.35
CA SER A 176 -6.39 -8.97 -20.10
C SER A 176 -6.84 -8.33 -18.78
N LEU A 177 -6.04 -8.49 -17.71
CA LEU A 177 -6.34 -7.88 -16.41
C LEU A 177 -6.24 -6.35 -16.46
N LEU A 178 -5.24 -5.81 -17.15
CA LEU A 178 -5.11 -4.37 -17.38
C LEU A 178 -6.32 -3.82 -18.15
N MET A 179 -6.77 -4.51 -19.20
CA MET A 179 -7.96 -4.11 -19.96
C MET A 179 -9.22 -4.08 -19.09
N ILE A 180 -9.39 -5.04 -18.17
CA ILE A 180 -10.48 -5.01 -17.19
C ILE A 180 -10.39 -3.76 -16.31
N ILE A 181 -9.22 -3.44 -15.77
CA ILE A 181 -9.03 -2.25 -14.92
C ILE A 181 -9.37 -0.97 -15.68
N PHE A 182 -8.85 -0.82 -16.91
CA PHE A 182 -9.03 0.40 -17.69
C PHE A 182 -10.45 0.59 -18.23
N SER A 183 -11.16 -0.50 -18.56
CA SER A 183 -12.52 -0.44 -19.11
C SER A 183 -13.64 -0.28 -18.07
N ASN A 184 -13.37 -0.54 -16.77
CA ASN A 184 -14.41 -0.60 -15.73
C ASN A 184 -14.44 0.64 -14.83
N ALA A 185 -14.90 1.77 -15.37
CA ALA A 185 -14.95 3.04 -14.64
C ALA A 185 -15.89 3.09 -13.44
N ASN A 186 -16.86 2.16 -13.37
CA ASN A 186 -17.77 2.03 -12.24
C ASN A 186 -17.14 1.32 -11.03
N ILE A 187 -16.06 0.55 -11.26
CA ILE A 187 -15.39 -0.23 -10.23
C ILE A 187 -14.14 0.51 -9.77
N PHE A 188 -13.27 0.86 -10.72
CA PHE A 188 -11.99 1.49 -10.45
C PHE A 188 -12.13 3.01 -10.59
N SER A 189 -11.52 3.79 -9.71
CA SER A 189 -11.57 5.25 -9.81
C SER A 189 -10.66 5.76 -10.94
N SER A 190 -10.84 7.04 -11.30
CA SER A 190 -9.91 7.72 -12.23
C SER A 190 -8.48 7.64 -11.72
N ARG A 191 -8.27 7.97 -10.43
CA ARG A 191 -6.95 7.91 -9.78
C ARG A 191 -6.33 6.52 -9.82
N PHE A 192 -7.13 5.49 -9.52
CA PHE A 192 -6.66 4.11 -9.60
C PHE A 192 -6.15 3.76 -11.00
N ARG A 193 -6.93 4.09 -12.03
CA ARG A 193 -6.52 3.86 -13.42
C ARG A 193 -5.29 4.70 -13.82
N HIS A 194 -5.23 5.95 -13.40
CA HIS A 194 -4.10 6.83 -13.65
C HIS A 194 -2.80 6.23 -13.10
N HIS A 195 -2.78 5.89 -11.82
CA HIS A 195 -1.63 5.27 -11.17
C HIS A 195 -1.29 3.89 -11.74
N THR A 196 -2.30 3.11 -12.13
CA THR A 196 -2.11 1.85 -12.87
C THR A 196 -1.34 2.09 -14.17
N LEU A 197 -1.72 3.10 -14.95
CA LEU A 197 -1.04 3.45 -16.19
C LEU A 197 0.41 3.86 -15.94
N THR A 198 0.68 4.65 -14.90
CA THR A 198 2.05 5.02 -14.49
C THR A 198 2.91 3.78 -14.22
N VAL A 199 2.40 2.81 -13.46
CA VAL A 199 3.10 1.55 -13.18
C VAL A 199 3.35 0.73 -14.45
N VAL A 200 2.35 0.61 -15.32
CA VAL A 200 2.46 -0.15 -16.57
C VAL A 200 3.50 0.48 -17.50
N ASN A 201 3.52 1.81 -17.63
CA ASN A 201 4.50 2.49 -18.45
C ASN A 201 5.92 2.21 -17.98
N GLU A 202 6.16 2.26 -16.66
CA GLU A 202 7.47 1.98 -16.10
C GLU A 202 7.87 0.50 -16.22
N CYS A 203 6.94 -0.44 -16.03
CA CYS A 203 7.29 -1.87 -15.98
C CYS A 203 7.32 -2.56 -17.35
N CYS A 204 6.37 -2.20 -18.22
CA CYS A 204 6.10 -2.95 -19.45
C CYS A 204 6.61 -2.25 -20.71
N LEU A 205 6.76 -0.92 -20.71
CA LEU A 205 7.26 -0.19 -21.89
C LEU A 205 8.77 0.06 -21.82
N SER A 206 9.35 0.21 -20.63
CA SER A 206 10.80 0.31 -20.45
C SER A 206 11.55 -0.97 -20.80
N SER A 207 10.87 -2.12 -20.85
CA SER A 207 11.42 -3.43 -21.22
C SER A 207 11.30 -3.74 -22.72
N LEU A 208 10.67 -2.84 -23.50
CA LEU A 208 10.51 -2.96 -24.96
C LEU A 208 11.48 -2.07 -25.76
N PHE A 209 12.35 -1.32 -25.08
CA PHE A 209 13.41 -0.47 -25.65
C PHE A 209 14.74 -0.73 -24.94
#